data_AF-A0A3M6THZ6-F1
#
_entry.id   AF-A0A3M6THZ6-F1
#
_cell.length_a   1.000
_cell.length_b   1.000
_cell.length_c   1.000
_cell.angle_alpha   90.00
_cell.angle_beta   90.00
_cell.angle_gamma   90.00
#
_symmetry.space_group_name_H-M   'P 1'
#
loop_
_entity.id
_entity.type
_entity.pdbx_description
1 polymer ?
#
loop_
_entity_poly.entity_id
_entity_poly.type
_entity_poly.pdbx_seq_one_letter_code
_entity_poly.pdbx_strand_id
1 'polypeptide(L)'
;MKIYQQLNFVVIKRQAESLYSLIADGQYHPTSLGPSLQTRCNQEGFNADDDQGIASKARIGIISNNEWNCSSCDSRIGFGTGGAPDDSNTCGNEENWNPDNRERHIKVMRYILVQ
;
A
#
# COMPACT_ATOMS: atom_id res chain seq x y z
N MET A 1 6.72 -11.63 0.73
CA MET A 1 6.32 -11.74 2.15
C MET A 1 6.95 -12.98 2.75
N LYS A 2 7.53 -12.92 3.97
CA LYS A 2 8.11 -14.10 4.63
C LYS A 2 7.12 -14.64 5.66
N ILE A 3 6.62 -15.86 5.45
CA ILE A 3 5.72 -16.55 6.40
C ILE A 3 6.39 -17.88 6.76
N TYR A 4 6.56 -18.16 8.05
CA TYR A 4 7.27 -19.37 8.54
C TYR A 4 8.62 -19.60 7.86
N GLN A 5 9.41 -18.54 7.73
CA GLN A 5 10.72 -18.52 7.07
C GLN A 5 10.73 -18.74 5.55
N GLN A 6 9.58 -18.99 4.91
CA GLN A 6 9.46 -19.16 3.48
C GLN A 6 9.14 -17.84 2.78
N LEU A 7 9.85 -17.55 1.68
CA LEU A 7 9.56 -16.41 0.82
C LEU A 7 8.34 -16.72 -0.06
N ASN A 8 7.33 -15.86 0.06
CA ASN A 8 6.11 -15.89 -0.73
C ASN A 8 6.04 -14.67 -1.64
N PHE A 9 5.50 -14.88 -2.84
CA PHE A 9 5.31 -13.85 -3.86
C PHE A 9 3.82 -13.70 -4.16
N VAL A 10 3.40 -12.47 -4.44
CA VAL A 10 2.06 -12.20 -4.97
C VAL A 10 2.21 -11.80 -6.42
N VAL A 11 1.38 -12.37 -7.30
CA VAL A 11 1.41 -12.10 -8.72
C VAL A 11 0.31 -11.09 -9.05
N ILE A 12 0.70 -9.93 -9.59
CA ILE A 12 -0.23 -8.95 -10.16
C ILE A 12 -0.26 -9.17 -11.67
N LYS A 13 -1.40 -9.61 -12.20
CA LYS A 13 -1.58 -9.75 -13.65
C LYS A 13 -2.17 -8.47 -14.22
N ARG A 14 -1.36 -7.68 -14.92
CA ARG A 14 -1.78 -6.45 -15.59
C ARG A 14 -1.10 -6.34 -16.94
N GLN A 15 -1.86 -6.02 -17.97
CA GLN A 15 -1.31 -5.72 -19.30
C GLN A 15 -0.81 -4.27 -19.30
N ALA A 16 0.47 -4.09 -19.61
CA ALA A 16 1.11 -2.79 -19.77
C ALA A 16 2.36 -2.91 -20.62
N GLU A 17 2.83 -1.80 -21.19
CA GLU A 17 4.08 -1.78 -21.95
C GLU A 17 5.31 -1.85 -21.03
N SER A 18 5.18 -1.34 -19.80
CA SER A 18 6.22 -1.38 -18.77
C SER A 18 5.64 -1.07 -17.39
N LEU A 19 6.41 -1.35 -16.32
CA LEU A 19 6.06 -0.85 -14.99
C LEU A 19 5.95 0.68 -14.96
N TYR A 20 6.80 1.39 -15.71
CA TYR A 20 6.76 2.84 -15.81
C TYR A 20 5.42 3.33 -16.34
N SER A 21 4.92 2.74 -17.44
CA SER A 21 3.63 3.12 -18.03
C SER A 21 2.43 2.93 -17.09
N LEU A 22 2.52 2.01 -16.11
CA LEU A 22 1.46 1.79 -15.12
C LEU A 22 1.44 2.84 -14.01
N ILE A 23 2.56 3.50 -13.75
CA ILE A 23 2.71 4.36 -12.56
C ILE A 23 2.91 5.84 -12.91
N ALA A 24 3.38 6.14 -14.13
CA ALA A 24 3.81 7.48 -14.52
C ALA A 24 2.66 8.49 -14.66
N ASP A 25 1.44 8.02 -14.92
CA ASP A 25 0.24 8.89 -15.02
C ASP A 25 -0.24 9.40 -13.66
N GLY A 26 0.28 8.83 -12.56
CA GLY A 26 -0.14 9.14 -11.19
C GLY A 26 -1.58 8.74 -10.88
N GLN A 27 -2.27 8.03 -11.78
CA GLN A 27 -3.66 7.64 -11.60
C GLN A 27 -3.76 6.34 -10.82
N TYR A 28 -4.79 6.22 -9.99
CA TYR A 28 -5.05 5.00 -9.24
C TYR A 28 -5.46 3.85 -10.18
N HIS A 29 -4.72 2.75 -10.14
CA HIS A 29 -5.04 1.52 -10.87
C HIS A 29 -5.25 0.37 -9.88
N PRO A 30 -6.51 -0.05 -9.63
CA PRO A 30 -6.81 -1.06 -8.62
C PRO A 30 -6.26 -2.44 -9.01
N THR A 31 -5.89 -3.22 -7.99
CA THR A 31 -5.46 -4.63 -8.11
C THR A 31 -6.23 -5.51 -7.12
N SER A 32 -5.86 -6.78 -7.02
CA SER A 32 -6.41 -7.74 -6.05
C SER A 32 -5.26 -8.51 -5.39
N LEU A 33 -4.43 -7.76 -4.66
CA LEU A 33 -3.16 -8.15 -4.06
C LEU A 33 -3.35 -8.82 -2.68
N GLY A 34 -4.49 -8.66 -2.02
CA GLY A 34 -4.81 -9.43 -0.81
C GLY A 34 -5.56 -8.66 0.29
N PRO A 35 -5.49 -9.15 1.54
CA PRO A 35 -6.41 -8.75 2.59
C PRO A 35 -6.16 -7.33 3.11
N SER A 36 -7.26 -6.77 3.59
CA SER A 36 -7.38 -5.47 4.25
C SER A 36 -6.41 -5.29 5.43
N LEU A 37 -5.89 -4.07 5.57
CA LEU A 37 -5.09 -3.62 6.72
C LEU A 37 -5.97 -3.05 7.84
N GLN A 38 -7.13 -2.46 7.50
CA GLN A 38 -8.16 -1.99 8.43
C GLN A 38 -9.58 -2.22 7.85
N THR A 39 -10.58 -2.41 8.72
CA THR A 39 -11.95 -2.85 8.38
C THR A 39 -12.72 -2.12 7.26
N ARG A 40 -12.36 -0.91 6.82
CA ARG A 40 -13.19 -0.12 5.89
C ARG A 40 -12.50 0.25 4.58
N CYS A 41 -11.90 1.44 4.46
CA CYS A 41 -11.21 1.81 3.22
C CYS A 41 -10.06 0.83 3.00
N ASN A 42 -9.96 0.25 1.81
CA ASN A 42 -8.86 -0.63 1.42
C ASN A 42 -8.55 -0.40 -0.06
N GLN A 43 -7.95 0.76 -0.36
CA GLN A 43 -7.49 1.02 -1.73
C GLN A 43 -6.19 0.26 -1.95
N GLU A 44 -6.17 -0.54 -3.00
CA GLU A 44 -5.11 -1.49 -3.29
C GLU A 44 -4.74 -1.42 -4.77
N GLY A 45 -3.47 -1.13 -5.06
CA GLY A 45 -2.97 -1.15 -6.42
C GLY A 45 -1.82 -0.19 -6.67
N PHE A 46 -1.79 0.35 -7.88
CA PHE A 46 -0.81 1.36 -8.29
C PHE A 46 -1.34 2.76 -8.00
N ASN A 47 -0.47 3.64 -7.51
CA ASN A 47 -0.81 5.02 -7.12
C ASN A 47 -2.04 5.11 -6.21
N ALA A 48 -2.13 4.26 -5.18
CA ALA A 48 -3.17 4.39 -4.16
C ALA A 48 -2.87 5.63 -3.32
N ASP A 49 -3.88 6.49 -3.14
CA ASP A 49 -3.78 7.74 -2.38
C ASP A 49 -5.10 7.99 -1.65
N ASP A 50 -5.03 8.70 -0.55
CA ASP A 50 -6.24 9.08 0.16
C ASP A 50 -7.02 10.14 -0.66
N ASP A 51 -8.33 10.23 -0.46
CA ASP A 51 -9.22 11.10 -1.23
C ASP A 51 -8.85 12.60 -1.09
N GLN A 52 -8.15 12.99 -0.03
CA GLN A 52 -7.69 14.36 0.24
C GLN A 52 -6.22 14.60 -0.16
N GLY A 53 -5.44 13.54 -0.44
CA GLY A 53 -4.02 13.60 -0.79
C GLY A 53 -3.10 14.13 0.32
N ILE A 54 -3.52 14.03 1.59
CA ILE A 54 -2.81 14.52 2.77
C ILE A 54 -2.38 13.40 3.75
N ALA A 55 -2.92 12.20 3.58
CA ALA A 55 -2.76 11.05 4.46
C ALA A 55 -1.88 9.98 3.78
N SER A 56 -2.11 8.71 4.07
CA SER A 56 -1.31 7.60 3.53
C SER A 56 -1.47 7.44 2.02
N LYS A 57 -0.34 7.26 1.35
CA LYS A 57 -0.25 6.91 -0.08
C LYS A 57 0.75 5.79 -0.34
N ALA A 58 0.57 5.11 -1.47
CA ALA A 58 1.45 4.04 -1.94
C ALA A 58 1.56 4.05 -3.46
N ARG A 59 2.79 4.06 -3.98
CA ARG A 59 3.01 3.88 -5.42
C ARG A 59 2.57 2.49 -5.88
N ILE A 60 2.86 1.47 -5.08
CA ILE A 60 2.39 0.10 -5.26
C ILE A 60 2.11 -0.45 -3.87
N GLY A 61 0.84 -0.68 -3.55
CA GLY A 61 0.50 -1.16 -2.22
C GLY A 61 -0.97 -1.01 -1.86
N ILE A 62 -1.23 -1.12 -0.57
CA ILE A 62 -2.54 -0.95 0.05
C ILE A 62 -2.46 0.26 0.97
N ILE A 63 -3.50 1.09 0.97
CA ILE A 63 -3.78 2.09 2.01
C ILE A 63 -5.16 1.80 2.60
N SER A 64 -5.34 2.11 3.88
CA SER A 64 -6.59 1.82 4.57
C SER A 64 -6.85 2.72 5.77
N ASN A 65 -8.10 2.70 6.23
CA ASN A 65 -8.53 3.25 7.50
C ASN A 65 -9.79 2.51 8.04
N ASN A 66 -10.31 3.00 9.16
CA ASN A 66 -11.52 2.54 9.82
C ASN A 66 -12.72 3.51 9.61
N GLU A 67 -12.59 4.52 8.73
CA GLU A 67 -13.68 5.41 8.32
C GLU A 67 -14.43 4.94 7.06
N TRP A 68 -15.60 5.52 6.80
CA TRP A 68 -16.46 5.13 5.67
C TRP A 68 -15.92 5.54 4.30
N ASN A 69 -14.99 6.48 4.26
CA ASN A 69 -14.34 6.98 3.06
C ASN A 69 -12.82 6.78 3.16
N CYS A 70 -12.11 7.08 2.08
CA CYS A 70 -10.67 6.96 2.02
C CYS A 70 -9.97 8.30 2.25
N SER A 71 -10.57 9.22 3.03
CA SER A 71 -10.08 10.60 3.21
C SER A 71 -9.11 10.78 4.39
N SER A 72 -8.85 9.71 5.15
CA SER A 72 -8.04 9.71 6.38
C SER A 72 -7.22 8.43 6.51
N CYS A 73 -6.78 7.87 5.38
CA CYS A 73 -5.96 6.66 5.36
C CYS A 73 -4.72 6.81 6.27
N ASP A 74 -4.64 6.04 7.33
CA ASP A 74 -3.59 6.08 8.35
C ASP A 74 -2.81 4.76 8.46
N SER A 75 -3.24 3.76 7.71
CA SER A 75 -2.53 2.50 7.53
C SER A 75 -2.13 2.31 6.07
N ARG A 76 -0.95 1.73 5.83
CA ARG A 76 -0.44 1.41 4.50
C ARG A 76 0.62 0.32 4.51
N ILE A 77 0.70 -0.42 3.40
CA ILE A 77 1.77 -1.38 3.16
C ILE A 77 2.15 -1.35 1.68
N GLY A 78 3.45 -1.20 1.36
CA GLY A 78 3.81 -1.09 -0.05
C GLY A 78 5.24 -0.64 -0.37
N PHE A 79 5.37 -0.16 -1.60
CA PHE A 79 6.56 0.45 -2.19
C PHE A 79 6.23 1.89 -2.59
N GLY A 80 7.21 2.78 -2.43
CA GLY A 80 7.02 4.21 -2.71
C GLY A 80 5.89 4.77 -1.85
N THR A 81 5.85 4.40 -0.58
CA THR A 81 4.86 4.85 0.39
C THR A 81 5.24 6.21 1.00
N GLY A 82 4.26 6.91 1.56
CA GLY A 82 4.46 8.20 2.23
C GLY A 82 3.16 8.70 2.87
N GLY A 83 3.24 9.83 3.59
CA GLY A 83 2.14 10.43 4.34
C GLY A 83 2.09 10.03 5.82
N ALA A 84 1.00 10.38 6.51
CA ALA A 84 0.79 10.05 7.92
C ALA A 84 0.81 8.52 8.15
N PRO A 85 1.40 8.01 9.25
CA PRO A 85 2.01 8.74 10.36
C PRO A 85 3.49 9.12 10.15
N ASP A 86 4.24 8.39 9.32
CA ASP A 86 5.67 8.60 9.07
C ASP A 86 5.97 8.67 7.57
N ASP A 87 6.06 9.88 7.03
CA ASP A 87 6.35 10.12 5.60
C ASP A 87 7.71 9.56 5.16
N SER A 88 8.63 9.28 6.09
CA SER A 88 9.94 8.71 5.76
C SER A 88 9.91 7.19 5.53
N ASN A 89 8.82 6.48 5.86
CA ASN A 89 8.68 5.07 5.54
C ASN A 89 8.23 4.88 4.08
N THR A 90 9.22 4.78 3.19
CA THR A 90 9.02 4.63 1.74
C THR A 90 8.82 3.19 1.28
N CYS A 91 9.17 2.20 2.12
CA CYS A 91 8.96 0.79 1.84
C CYS A 91 8.77 0.03 3.13
N GLY A 92 7.54 -0.44 3.37
CA GLY A 92 7.20 -0.84 4.72
C GLY A 92 5.75 -1.18 4.96
N ASN A 93 5.45 -1.29 6.24
CA ASN A 93 4.12 -1.28 6.81
C ASN A 93 4.03 -0.15 7.84
N GLU A 94 2.99 0.66 7.74
CA GLU A 94 2.59 1.67 8.72
C GLU A 94 1.15 1.34 9.11
N GLU A 95 0.88 1.13 10.40
CA GLU A 95 -0.47 1.00 10.95
C GLU A 95 -0.52 1.86 12.21
N ASN A 96 -1.23 2.99 12.16
CA ASN A 96 -1.39 3.92 13.28
C ASN A 96 -2.88 4.24 13.50
N TRP A 97 -3.23 4.63 14.73
CA TRP A 97 -4.59 4.92 15.21
C TRP A 97 -5.59 3.76 15.07
N ASN A 98 -5.92 3.13 16.22
CA ASN A 98 -6.90 2.05 16.32
C ASN A 98 -6.74 0.90 15.29
N PRO A 99 -5.53 0.34 15.12
CA PRO A 99 -5.31 -0.74 14.17
C PRO A 99 -6.09 -2.01 14.58
N ASP A 100 -6.59 -2.75 13.59
CA ASP A 100 -7.36 -3.99 13.81
C ASP A 100 -6.56 -5.07 14.56
N ASN A 101 -5.22 -5.01 14.51
CA ASN A 101 -4.33 -5.96 15.17
C ASN A 101 -3.41 -5.27 16.18
N ARG A 102 -2.38 -4.54 15.71
CA ARG A 102 -1.40 -3.82 16.54
C ARG A 102 -0.78 -2.67 15.75
N GLU A 103 -0.32 -1.64 16.46
CA GLU A 103 0.49 -0.58 15.85
C GLU A 103 1.76 -1.18 15.22
N ARG A 104 2.06 -0.78 14.00
CA ARG A 104 3.22 -1.28 13.24
C ARG A 104 3.89 -0.14 12.52
N HIS A 105 5.17 0.06 12.83
CA HIS A 105 6.05 0.99 12.13
C HIS A 105 7.26 0.19 11.64
N ILE A 106 7.13 -0.43 10.47
CA ILE A 106 8.10 -1.38 9.96
C ILE A 106 8.65 -0.88 8.63
N LYS A 107 9.92 -0.49 8.63
CA LYS A 107 10.72 -0.21 7.43
C LYS A 107 11.41 -1.48 6.98
N VAL A 108 11.30 -1.83 5.69
CA VAL A 108 11.93 -3.03 5.13
C VAL A 108 12.47 -2.77 3.74
N MET A 109 13.36 -3.65 3.29
CA MET A 109 13.71 -3.78 1.89
C MET A 109 12.78 -4.80 1.24
N ARG A 110 12.23 -4.45 0.07
CA ARG A 110 11.38 -5.33 -0.74
C ARG A 110 11.84 -5.28 -2.20
N TYR A 111 11.44 -6.26 -2.98
CA TYR A 111 11.81 -6.40 -4.38
C TYR A 111 10.58 -6.51 -5.27
N ILE A 112 10.65 -5.90 -6.45
CA ILE A 112 9.68 -6.07 -7.53
C ILE A 112 10.43 -6.78 -8.66
N LEU A 113 9.87 -7.90 -9.12
CA LEU A 113 10.32 -8.58 -10.32
C LEU A 113 9.32 -8.30 -11.43
N VAL A 114 9.80 -7.75 -12.53
CA VAL A 114 9.00 -7.46 -13.73
C VAL A 114 9.49 -8.38 -14.84
N GLN A 115 8.56 -8.98 -15.58
CA GLN A 115 8.83 -9.91 -16.68
C GLN A 115 8.07 -9.46 -17.92
#